data_AF-A0AAV8SS54-F1
#
_entry.id   AF-A0AAV8SS54-F1
#
_cell.length_a   1.000
_cell.length_b   1.000
_cell.length_c   1.000
_cell.angle_alpha   90.00
_cell.angle_beta   90.00
_cell.angle_gamma   90.00
#
_symmetry.space_group_name_H-M   'P 1'
#
loop_
_entity.id
_entity.type
_entity.pdbx_description
1 polymer ?
#
loop_
_entity_poly.entity_id
_entity_poly.type
_entity_poly.pdbx_seq_one_letter_code
_entity_poly.pdbx_strand_id
1 'polypeptide(L)'
;MAPYEALYGRSCRSPLYWAEEGMRSIEGPELIQDTVDKYATLVGHELEYRQQCRVRVTRKWGVTKAAQDRQKSYVDQHQREMEYSKGVLRFGSKGKLSPRYIGPYEILERIGPLAYRLALPSEMSQMHDVFHASMLRRYRSDPTHVIPAQEIEIASDLSYVEEPEQIIESRVKQLRNRVIPLVKVLWKNHSSEEATWETEEHMRSQYPHLFDRTGIKFRGRNFY
;
A
#
# COMPACT_ATOMS: atom_id res chain seq x y z
N MET A 1 15.57 -45.77 69.05
CA MET A 1 14.11 -45.66 68.89
C MET A 1 13.81 -44.33 68.23
N ALA A 2 13.06 -44.30 67.12
CA ALA A 2 12.80 -43.05 66.41
C ALA A 2 11.82 -42.17 67.22
N PRO A 3 11.96 -40.82 67.23
CA PRO A 3 11.17 -39.94 68.10
C PRO A 3 9.65 -40.11 68.00
N TYR A 4 9.14 -40.42 66.81
CA TYR A 4 7.70 -40.62 66.55
C TYR A 4 7.15 -41.91 67.19
N GLU A 5 7.92 -43.01 67.17
CA GLU A 5 7.50 -44.28 67.79
C GLU A 5 7.40 -44.15 69.31
N ALA A 6 8.29 -43.36 69.92
CA ALA A 6 8.24 -43.10 71.35
C ALA A 6 6.99 -42.31 71.77
N LEU A 7 6.47 -41.45 70.89
CA LEU A 7 5.30 -40.61 71.17
C LEU A 7 3.97 -41.31 70.89
N TYR A 8 3.88 -42.11 69.83
CA TYR A 8 2.60 -42.64 69.34
C TYR A 8 2.51 -44.17 69.35
N GLY A 9 3.56 -44.87 69.79
CA GLY A 9 3.59 -46.33 69.90
C GLY A 9 3.50 -47.07 68.57
N ARG A 10 3.73 -46.38 67.44
CA ARG A 10 3.67 -46.95 66.08
C ARG A 10 4.72 -46.32 65.16
N SER A 11 5.20 -47.07 64.18
CA SER A 11 6.18 -46.59 63.20
C SER A 11 5.62 -45.48 62.31
N CYS A 12 6.47 -44.54 61.87
CA CYS A 12 6.08 -43.48 60.94
C CYS A 12 5.58 -44.07 59.63
N ARG A 13 4.37 -43.69 59.17
CA ARG A 13 3.94 -43.98 57.80
C ARG A 13 4.60 -43.00 56.84
N SER A 14 5.29 -43.52 55.83
CA SER A 14 5.87 -42.69 54.76
C SER A 14 4.75 -42.17 53.84
N PRO A 15 4.91 -40.99 53.21
CA PRO A 15 3.90 -40.40 52.31
C PRO A 15 3.52 -41.25 51.08
N LEU A 16 4.22 -42.36 50.84
CA LEU A 16 3.94 -43.29 49.75
C LEU A 16 2.74 -44.22 50.01
N TYR A 17 2.16 -44.20 51.22
CA TYR A 17 1.08 -45.10 51.63
C TYR A 17 -0.10 -44.35 52.26
N TRP A 18 -0.66 -43.38 51.52
CA TRP A 18 -1.87 -42.62 51.87
C TRP A 18 -3.18 -43.28 51.39
N ALA A 19 -3.15 -44.52 50.90
CA ALA A 19 -4.38 -45.27 50.71
C ALA A 19 -4.79 -45.91 52.04
N GLU A 20 -5.85 -45.41 52.67
CA GLU A 20 -6.49 -46.06 53.80
C GLU A 20 -6.92 -47.49 53.38
N GLU A 21 -6.52 -48.51 54.14
CA GLU A 21 -7.09 -49.85 54.10
C GLU A 21 -8.51 -49.82 54.69
N GLY A 22 -9.41 -49.14 54.00
CA GLY A 22 -10.80 -49.51 53.91
C GLY A 22 -11.01 -49.88 52.45
N MET A 23 -11.68 -50.99 52.16
CA MET A 23 -12.03 -51.38 50.79
C MET A 23 -12.52 -50.13 50.05
N ARG A 24 -11.71 -49.60 49.12
CA ARG A 24 -12.28 -48.82 48.02
C ARG A 24 -13.32 -49.76 47.45
N SER A 25 -14.59 -49.42 47.60
CA SER A 25 -15.66 -50.11 46.89
C SER A 25 -15.15 -50.19 45.46
N ILE A 26 -14.83 -51.39 44.99
CA ILE A 26 -14.38 -51.60 43.63
C ILE A 26 -15.62 -51.25 42.84
N GLU A 27 -15.68 -50.00 42.36
CA GLU A 27 -16.77 -49.55 41.49
C GLU A 27 -16.88 -50.60 40.39
N GLY A 28 -18.06 -51.19 40.27
CA GLY A 28 -18.24 -52.42 39.51
C GLY A 28 -17.79 -52.30 38.05
N PRO A 29 -17.59 -53.43 37.35
CA PRO A 29 -17.17 -53.45 35.95
C PRO A 29 -18.08 -52.62 35.03
N GLU A 30 -19.32 -52.38 35.44
CA GLU A 30 -20.31 -51.56 34.75
C GLU A 30 -19.89 -50.08 34.64
N LEU A 31 -19.33 -49.46 35.68
CA LEU A 31 -18.91 -48.05 35.62
C LEU A 31 -17.70 -47.86 34.68
N ILE A 32 -16.80 -48.83 34.67
CA ILE A 32 -15.65 -48.85 33.77
C ILE A 32 -16.14 -48.97 32.32
N GLN A 33 -17.11 -49.85 32.06
CA GLN A 33 -17.70 -49.99 30.72
C GLN A 33 -18.42 -48.71 30.27
N ASP A 34 -19.21 -48.10 31.16
CA ASP A 34 -19.88 -46.81 30.91
C ASP A 34 -18.91 -45.68 30.57
N THR A 35 -17.76 -45.62 31.26
CA THR A 35 -16.74 -44.60 30.98
C THR A 35 -16.07 -44.86 29.64
N VAL A 36 -15.74 -46.12 29.32
CA VAL A 36 -15.17 -46.50 28.02
C VAL A 36 -16.13 -46.16 26.88
N ASP A 37 -17.43 -46.45 27.03
CA ASP A 37 -18.44 -46.16 26.00
C ASP A 37 -18.65 -44.64 25.82
N LYS A 38 -18.62 -43.87 26.92
CA LYS A 38 -18.61 -42.39 26.87
C LYS A 38 -17.36 -41.84 26.18
N TYR A 39 -16.18 -42.40 26.45
CA TYR A 39 -14.96 -42.00 25.77
C TYR A 39 -15.01 -42.35 24.27
N ALA A 40 -15.49 -43.54 23.91
CA ALA A 40 -15.62 -43.98 22.53
C ALA A 40 -16.57 -43.05 21.73
N THR A 41 -17.70 -42.66 22.32
CA THR A 41 -18.64 -41.72 21.68
C THR A 41 -18.05 -40.31 21.53
N LEU A 42 -17.32 -39.81 22.54
CA LEU A 42 -16.63 -38.51 22.45
C LEU A 42 -15.56 -38.48 21.36
N VAL A 43 -14.72 -39.53 21.30
CA VAL A 43 -13.70 -39.67 20.25
C VAL A 43 -14.34 -39.79 18.87
N GLY A 44 -15.44 -40.54 18.75
CA GLY A 44 -16.23 -40.62 17.51
C GLY A 44 -16.71 -39.25 17.05
N HIS A 45 -17.32 -38.47 17.94
CA HIS A 45 -17.82 -37.13 17.65
C HIS A 45 -16.69 -36.16 17.27
N GLU A 46 -15.51 -36.25 17.91
CA GLU A 46 -14.35 -35.45 17.55
C GLU A 46 -13.83 -35.79 16.14
N LEU A 47 -13.75 -37.08 15.79
CA LEU A 47 -13.31 -37.52 14.46
C LEU A 47 -14.29 -37.07 13.37
N GLU A 48 -15.59 -37.18 13.61
CA GLU A 48 -16.63 -36.68 12.71
C GLU A 48 -16.53 -35.16 12.52
N TYR A 49 -16.36 -34.41 13.62
CA TYR A 49 -16.17 -32.97 13.59
C TYR A 49 -14.93 -32.59 12.77
N ARG A 50 -13.80 -33.29 12.97
CA ARG A 50 -12.56 -33.06 12.20
C ARG A 50 -12.75 -33.36 10.72
N GLN A 51 -13.43 -34.45 10.36
CA GLN A 51 -13.74 -34.76 8.96
C GLN A 51 -14.65 -33.70 8.35
N GLN A 52 -15.67 -33.24 9.07
CA GLN A 52 -16.56 -32.17 8.62
C GLN A 52 -15.81 -30.86 8.38
N CYS A 53 -14.94 -30.46 9.31
CA CYS A 53 -14.06 -29.29 9.15
C CYS A 53 -13.15 -29.40 7.92
N ARG A 54 -12.54 -30.58 7.69
CA ARG A 54 -11.70 -30.83 6.51
C ARG A 54 -12.50 -30.68 5.20
N VAL A 55 -13.72 -31.24 5.15
CA VAL A 55 -14.61 -31.11 3.99
C VAL A 55 -15.02 -29.65 3.76
N ARG A 56 -15.32 -28.89 4.82
CA ARG A 56 -15.65 -27.45 4.69
C ARG A 56 -14.48 -26.64 4.14
N VAL A 57 -13.26 -26.87 4.65
CA VAL A 57 -12.06 -26.15 4.19
C VAL A 57 -11.76 -26.49 2.74
N THR A 58 -11.77 -27.77 2.36
CA THR A 58 -11.51 -28.20 0.97
C THR A 58 -12.55 -27.68 -0.01
N ARG A 59 -13.85 -27.70 0.36
CA ARG A 59 -14.92 -27.09 -0.46
C ARG A 59 -14.70 -25.59 -0.64
N LYS A 60 -14.43 -24.86 0.45
CA LYS A 60 -14.17 -23.42 0.40
C LYS A 60 -12.94 -23.11 -0.48
N TRP A 61 -11.86 -23.86 -0.31
CA TRP A 61 -10.65 -23.72 -1.11
C TRP A 61 -10.90 -23.98 -2.60
N GLY A 62 -11.67 -25.03 -2.94
CA GLY A 62 -12.04 -25.34 -4.31
C GLY A 62 -12.84 -24.22 -4.98
N VAL A 63 -13.80 -23.61 -4.26
CA VAL A 63 -14.57 -22.47 -4.77
C VAL A 63 -13.68 -21.26 -5.01
N THR A 64 -12.80 -20.92 -4.06
CA THR A 64 -11.87 -19.79 -4.23
C THR A 64 -10.87 -20.04 -5.36
N LYS A 65 -10.39 -21.28 -5.51
CA LYS A 65 -9.46 -21.66 -6.56
C LYS A 65 -10.11 -21.54 -7.93
N ALA A 66 -11.33 -22.07 -8.09
CA ALA A 66 -12.10 -21.92 -9.31
C ALA A 66 -12.42 -20.46 -9.65
N ALA A 67 -12.64 -19.59 -8.66
CA ALA A 67 -12.81 -18.16 -8.89
C ALA A 67 -11.51 -17.51 -9.41
N GLN A 68 -10.36 -17.82 -8.80
CA GLN A 68 -9.05 -17.35 -9.25
C GLN A 68 -8.73 -17.82 -10.67
N ASP A 69 -8.98 -19.10 -10.97
CA ASP A 69 -8.68 -19.68 -12.28
C ASP A 69 -9.54 -19.05 -13.39
N ARG A 70 -10.82 -18.74 -13.11
CA ARG A 70 -11.68 -17.98 -14.03
C ARG A 70 -11.12 -16.58 -14.29
N GLN A 71 -10.74 -15.86 -13.24
CA GLN A 71 -10.16 -14.52 -13.37
C GLN A 71 -8.90 -14.55 -14.23
N LYS A 72 -8.02 -15.54 -14.00
CA LYS A 72 -6.82 -15.76 -14.79
C LYS A 72 -7.17 -16.03 -16.26
N SER A 73 -8.09 -16.95 -16.54
CA SER A 73 -8.47 -17.27 -17.92
C SER A 73 -9.05 -16.08 -18.69
N TYR A 74 -9.86 -15.23 -18.01
CA TYR A 74 -10.39 -14.02 -18.64
C TYR A 74 -9.27 -13.04 -19.01
N VAL A 75 -8.30 -12.84 -18.11
CA VAL A 75 -7.17 -11.95 -18.37
C VAL A 75 -6.31 -12.50 -19.51
N ASP A 76 -5.95 -13.79 -19.46
CA ASP A 76 -5.08 -14.44 -20.44
C ASP A 76 -5.70 -14.41 -21.86
N GLN A 77 -7.02 -14.65 -21.99
CA GLN A 77 -7.72 -14.60 -23.29
C GLN A 77 -7.71 -13.21 -23.95
N HIS A 78 -7.71 -12.15 -23.14
CA HIS A 78 -7.72 -10.76 -23.64
C HIS A 78 -6.33 -10.14 -23.69
N GLN A 79 -5.30 -10.87 -23.25
CA GLN A 79 -3.92 -10.43 -23.28
C GLN A 79 -3.38 -10.57 -24.70
N ARG A 80 -3.22 -9.45 -25.39
CA ARG A 80 -2.51 -9.41 -26.67
C ARG A 80 -1.01 -9.42 -26.40
N GLU A 81 -0.28 -10.30 -27.08
CA GLU A 81 1.17 -10.21 -27.12
C GLU A 81 1.53 -8.92 -27.85
N MET A 82 2.12 -7.98 -27.12
CA MET A 82 2.55 -6.69 -27.65
C MET A 82 4.06 -6.66 -27.62
N GLU A 83 4.64 -6.51 -28.80
CA GLU A 83 6.04 -6.13 -28.95
C GLU A 83 6.15 -4.62 -28.86
N TYR A 84 7.01 -4.16 -27.97
CA TYR A 84 7.24 -2.75 -27.73
C TYR A 84 8.59 -2.39 -28.36
N SER A 85 8.61 -1.40 -29.25
CA SER A 85 9.84 -0.80 -29.77
C SER A 85 10.25 0.44 -28.96
N LYS A 86 9.27 1.25 -28.55
CA LYS A 86 9.43 2.40 -27.64
C LYS A 86 8.32 2.40 -26.60
N GLY A 87 8.69 2.55 -25.33
CA GLY A 87 7.79 2.47 -24.19
C GLY A 87 7.72 3.79 -23.44
N VAL A 88 6.51 4.24 -23.12
CA VAL A 88 6.33 5.33 -22.15
C VAL A 88 6.13 4.72 -20.77
N LEU A 89 6.91 5.16 -19.79
CA LEU A 89 6.94 4.58 -18.44
C LEU A 89 5.91 5.24 -17.53
N ARG A 90 5.09 4.46 -16.84
CA ARG A 90 4.11 4.96 -15.88
C ARG A 90 4.77 5.38 -14.56
N PHE A 91 4.54 6.62 -14.12
CA PHE A 91 4.92 7.09 -12.79
C PHE A 91 3.68 7.25 -11.89
N GLY A 92 3.89 7.23 -10.57
CA GLY A 92 2.84 7.47 -9.58
C GLY A 92 2.19 8.84 -9.77
N SER A 93 0.88 8.94 -9.53
CA SER A 93 0.15 10.20 -9.72
C SER A 93 0.50 11.20 -8.61
N LYS A 94 1.22 12.29 -8.93
CA LYS A 94 1.43 13.43 -8.01
C LYS A 94 0.24 14.41 -7.97
N GLY A 95 -0.72 14.30 -8.89
CA GLY A 95 -1.94 15.11 -8.90
C GLY A 95 -2.99 14.61 -9.91
N LYS A 96 -4.13 15.30 -9.99
CA LYS A 96 -5.23 14.95 -10.92
C LYS A 96 -4.87 15.18 -12.39
N LEU A 97 -4.01 16.18 -12.66
CA LEU A 97 -3.56 16.57 -14.00
C LEU A 97 -2.08 16.22 -14.29
N SER A 98 -1.36 15.61 -13.35
CA SER A 98 0.03 15.21 -13.59
C SER A 98 0.08 14.14 -14.70
N PRO A 99 1.06 14.21 -15.62
CA PRO A 99 1.21 13.21 -16.67
C PRO A 99 1.42 11.83 -16.03
N ARG A 100 0.59 10.86 -16.45
CA ARG A 100 0.66 9.48 -15.93
C ARG A 100 1.84 8.70 -16.48
N TYR A 101 2.37 9.12 -17.63
CA TYR A 101 3.46 8.46 -18.31
C TYR A 101 4.52 9.50 -18.65
N ILE A 102 5.78 9.15 -18.43
CA ILE A 102 6.94 10.01 -18.70
C ILE A 102 7.72 9.41 -19.85
N GLY A 103 8.08 10.25 -20.81
CA GLY A 103 9.14 10.05 -21.81
C GLY A 103 8.97 8.83 -22.73
N PRO A 104 9.17 8.97 -24.05
CA PRO A 104 9.41 7.79 -24.86
C PRO A 104 10.81 7.25 -24.56
N TYR A 105 10.90 6.15 -23.83
CA TYR A 105 12.16 5.43 -23.62
C TYR A 105 12.33 4.33 -24.65
N GLU A 106 13.57 4.15 -25.11
CA GLU A 106 13.93 3.06 -26.00
C GLU A 106 14.07 1.77 -25.20
N ILE A 107 13.59 0.67 -25.79
CA ILE A 107 13.69 -0.65 -25.17
C ILE A 107 14.98 -1.28 -25.66
N LEU A 108 15.91 -1.52 -24.75
CA LEU A 108 17.21 -2.12 -25.06
C LEU A 108 17.08 -3.63 -25.29
N GLU A 109 16.39 -4.30 -24.37
CA GLU A 109 16.24 -5.76 -24.41
C GLU A 109 14.94 -6.23 -23.75
N ARG A 110 14.43 -7.39 -24.18
CA ARG A 110 13.35 -8.12 -23.52
C ARG A 110 13.97 -9.23 -22.67
N ILE A 111 14.08 -9.01 -21.37
CA ILE A 111 14.69 -9.95 -20.41
C ILE A 111 13.78 -11.18 -20.19
N GLY A 112 12.46 -10.99 -20.29
CA GLY A 112 11.50 -12.08 -20.15
C GLY A 112 10.17 -11.80 -20.84
N PRO A 113 9.20 -12.73 -20.77
CA PRO A 113 7.91 -12.58 -21.46
C PRO A 113 7.20 -11.26 -21.14
N LEU A 114 7.36 -10.77 -19.91
CA LEU A 114 6.73 -9.55 -19.40
C LEU A 114 7.75 -8.53 -18.85
N ALA A 115 9.05 -8.71 -19.05
CA ALA A 115 10.07 -7.84 -18.47
C ALA A 115 10.94 -7.24 -19.58
N TYR A 116 11.04 -5.91 -19.60
CA TYR A 116 11.75 -5.15 -20.61
C TYR A 116 12.72 -4.18 -19.95
N ARG A 117 13.92 -4.06 -20.51
CA ARG A 117 14.93 -3.11 -20.09
C ARG A 117 14.84 -1.84 -20.93
N LEU A 118 14.83 -0.69 -20.26
CA LEU A 118 14.74 0.63 -20.89
C LEU A 118 16.08 1.34 -20.89
N ALA A 119 16.34 2.15 -21.92
CA ALA A 119 17.39 3.14 -21.92
C ALA A 119 16.94 4.35 -21.09
N LEU A 120 17.18 4.28 -19.78
CA LEU A 120 16.88 5.40 -18.87
C LEU A 120 17.96 6.48 -18.94
N PRO A 121 17.59 7.77 -18.82
CA PRO A 121 18.53 8.88 -18.68
C PRO A 121 19.41 8.75 -17.43
N SER A 122 20.61 9.35 -17.46
CA SER A 122 21.58 9.24 -16.35
C SER A 122 21.09 9.90 -15.06
N GLU A 123 20.21 10.89 -15.19
CA GLU A 123 19.48 11.58 -14.12
C GLU A 123 18.60 10.60 -13.32
N MET A 124 18.18 9.50 -13.95
CA MET A 124 17.34 8.45 -13.35
C MET A 124 18.13 7.18 -12.99
N SER A 125 19.46 7.25 -12.92
CA SER A 125 20.34 6.10 -12.63
C SER A 125 20.07 5.40 -11.30
N GLN A 126 19.38 6.06 -10.36
CA GLN A 126 18.93 5.45 -9.11
C GLN A 126 17.76 4.48 -9.29
N MET A 127 17.06 4.53 -10.42
CA MET A 127 15.93 3.65 -10.74
C MET A 127 16.41 2.42 -11.51
N HIS A 128 15.86 1.25 -11.16
CA HIS A 128 16.09 0.04 -11.95
C HIS A 128 15.57 0.21 -13.37
N ASP A 129 16.38 -0.17 -14.36
CA ASP A 129 16.11 -0.05 -15.78
C ASP A 129 15.19 -1.16 -16.32
N VAL A 130 14.83 -2.15 -15.50
CA VAL A 130 13.97 -3.28 -15.86
C VAL A 130 12.55 -3.06 -15.35
N PHE A 131 11.59 -3.01 -16.29
CA PHE A 131 10.17 -2.79 -15.99
C PHE A 131 9.28 -3.91 -16.50
N HIS A 132 8.19 -4.14 -15.76
CA HIS A 132 7.13 -5.04 -16.20
C HIS A 132 6.32 -4.41 -17.35
N ALA A 133 5.88 -5.22 -18.32
CA ALA A 133 5.19 -4.79 -19.53
C ALA A 133 3.91 -3.97 -19.26
N SER A 134 3.27 -4.18 -18.11
CA SER A 134 2.09 -3.41 -17.66
C SER A 134 2.40 -1.93 -17.34
N MET A 135 3.66 -1.60 -17.04
CA MET A 135 4.11 -0.24 -16.81
C MET A 135 4.45 0.49 -18.12
N LEU A 136 4.55 -0.26 -19.22
CA LEU A 136 4.92 0.24 -20.54
C LEU A 136 3.69 0.41 -21.41
N ARG A 137 3.63 1.56 -22.08
CA ARG A 137 2.66 1.81 -23.14
C ARG A 137 3.41 1.96 -24.46
N ARG A 138 2.96 1.26 -25.51
CA ARG A 138 3.48 1.43 -26.87
C ARG A 138 3.35 2.90 -27.26
N TYR A 139 4.49 3.55 -27.47
CA TYR A 139 4.53 4.93 -27.93
C TYR A 139 4.26 4.99 -29.44
N ARG A 140 3.42 5.94 -29.86
CA ARG A 140 3.29 6.34 -31.26
C ARG A 140 3.94 7.71 -31.36
N SER A 141 4.92 7.85 -32.26
CA SER A 141 5.66 9.09 -32.44
C SER A 141 4.71 10.23 -32.77
N ASP A 142 4.60 11.17 -31.84
CA ASP A 142 3.87 12.41 -31.99
C ASP A 142 4.71 13.52 -31.36
N PRO A 143 5.15 14.52 -32.14
CA PRO A 143 5.99 15.62 -31.68
C PRO A 143 5.41 16.38 -30.48
N THR A 144 4.09 16.37 -30.29
CA THR A 144 3.42 17.09 -29.20
C THR A 144 3.54 16.40 -27.82
N HIS A 145 3.93 15.12 -27.78
CA HIS A 145 3.93 14.30 -26.56
C HIS A 145 5.28 14.26 -25.82
N VAL A 146 6.34 14.82 -26.40
CA VAL A 146 7.63 14.89 -25.73
C VAL A 146 7.56 16.06 -24.75
N ILE A 147 7.22 15.78 -23.49
CA ILE A 147 7.42 16.73 -22.41
C ILE A 147 8.93 16.76 -22.16
N PRO A 148 9.64 17.87 -22.43
CA PRO A 148 11.05 17.97 -22.11
C PRO A 148 11.22 17.74 -20.60
N ALA A 149 12.16 16.86 -20.23
CA ALA A 149 12.55 16.72 -18.84
C ALA A 149 13.14 18.06 -18.40
N GLN A 150 12.48 18.74 -17.48
CA GLN A 150 12.98 20.01 -16.96
C GLN A 150 14.11 19.71 -15.98
N GLU A 151 15.30 20.25 -16.26
CA GLU A 151 16.44 20.19 -15.35
C GLU A 151 16.11 21.03 -14.13
N ILE A 152 15.67 20.37 -13.05
CA ILE A 152 15.49 21.03 -11.75
C ILE A 152 16.77 20.82 -10.97
N GLU A 153 17.42 21.92 -10.58
CA GLU A 153 18.53 21.90 -9.64
C GLU A 153 17.99 21.54 -8.24
N ILE A 154 18.22 20.30 -7.81
CA ILE A 154 17.86 19.83 -6.47
C ILE A 154 19.09 19.99 -5.58
N ALA A 155 18.90 20.56 -4.38
CA ALA A 155 19.98 20.67 -3.41
C ALA A 155 20.43 19.28 -2.90
N SER A 156 21.63 19.20 -2.33
CA SER A 156 22.21 17.91 -1.86
C SER A 156 21.38 17.21 -0.78
N ASP A 157 20.47 17.92 -0.13
CA ASP A 157 19.52 17.41 0.88
C ASP A 157 18.19 16.94 0.28
N LEU A 158 18.09 16.85 -1.06
CA LEU A 158 16.87 16.52 -1.81
C LEU A 158 15.75 17.56 -1.64
N SER A 159 16.03 18.74 -1.09
CA SER A 159 15.06 19.84 -1.02
C SER A 159 15.03 20.61 -2.34
N TYR A 160 13.84 21.07 -2.70
CA TYR A 160 13.59 21.92 -3.86
C TYR A 160 12.79 23.13 -3.39
N VAL A 161 13.37 24.31 -3.56
CA VAL A 161 12.70 25.59 -3.25
C VAL A 161 12.15 26.16 -4.55
N GLU A 162 10.83 26.23 -4.65
CA GLU A 162 10.17 26.88 -5.78
C GLU A 162 10.34 28.39 -5.68
N GLU A 163 11.02 28.98 -6.66
CA GLU A 163 11.14 30.44 -6.76
C GLU A 163 10.00 31.02 -7.60
N PRO A 164 9.27 32.01 -7.08
CA PRO A 164 8.23 32.68 -7.84
C PRO A 164 8.85 33.59 -8.89
N GLU A 165 8.39 33.48 -10.14
CA GLU A 165 8.88 34.25 -11.27
C GLU A 165 8.08 35.54 -11.44
N GLN A 166 6.75 35.44 -11.49
CA GLN A 166 5.89 36.59 -11.78
C GLN A 166 4.47 36.39 -11.25
N ILE A 167 3.81 37.49 -10.86
CA ILE A 167 2.37 37.52 -10.60
C ILE A 167 1.62 37.74 -11.91
N ILE A 168 0.81 36.75 -12.30
CA ILE A 168 0.03 36.76 -13.56
C ILE A 168 -1.29 37.52 -13.38
N GLU A 169 -1.98 37.27 -12.27
CA GLU A 169 -3.35 37.73 -12.05
C GLU A 169 -3.55 38.06 -10.56
N SER A 170 -4.48 38.97 -10.27
CA SER A 170 -4.97 39.15 -8.90
C SER A 170 -6.49 39.10 -8.89
N ARG A 171 -7.04 38.55 -7.81
CA ARG A 171 -8.49 38.52 -7.58
C ARG A 171 -8.77 38.72 -6.11
N VAL A 172 -9.94 39.28 -5.82
CA VAL A 172 -10.39 39.45 -4.45
C VAL A 172 -11.53 38.46 -4.19
N LYS A 173 -11.32 37.54 -3.24
CA LYS A 173 -12.36 36.62 -2.80
C LYS A 173 -13.16 37.26 -1.68
N GLN A 174 -14.38 37.65 -1.99
CA GLN A 174 -15.36 38.17 -1.04
C GLN A 174 -16.05 37.00 -0.31
N LEU A 175 -15.87 36.91 1.01
CA LEU A 175 -16.61 36.01 1.90
C LEU A 175 -17.59 36.85 2.72
N ARG A 176 -18.56 36.19 3.38
CA ARG A 176 -19.62 36.85 4.16
C ARG A 176 -19.10 37.90 5.18
N ASN A 177 -17.93 37.65 5.77
CA ASN A 177 -17.35 38.48 6.83
C ASN A 177 -15.91 38.95 6.55
N ARG A 178 -15.31 38.57 5.40
CA ARG A 178 -13.88 38.85 5.13
C ARG A 178 -13.62 39.03 3.64
N VAL A 179 -12.65 39.89 3.35
CA VAL A 179 -12.15 40.14 1.99
C VAL A 179 -10.74 39.56 1.91
N ILE A 180 -10.52 38.55 1.06
CA ILE A 180 -9.21 37.89 0.93
C ILE A 180 -8.63 38.21 -0.46
N PRO A 181 -7.62 39.08 -0.55
CA PRO A 181 -6.89 39.29 -1.80
C PRO A 181 -5.99 38.08 -2.10
N LEU A 182 -6.10 37.57 -3.33
CA LEU A 182 -5.35 36.43 -3.85
C LEU A 182 -4.58 36.87 -5.09
N VAL A 183 -3.36 36.37 -5.23
CA VAL A 183 -2.51 36.57 -6.40
C VAL A 183 -2.20 35.23 -7.04
N LYS A 184 -2.26 35.17 -8.37
CA LYS A 184 -1.88 34.00 -9.15
C LYS A 184 -0.40 34.09 -9.48
N VAL A 185 0.38 33.17 -8.94
CA VAL A 185 1.84 33.17 -9.00
C VAL A 185 2.31 32.16 -10.04
N LEU A 186 3.10 32.63 -11.00
CA LEU A 186 3.90 31.80 -11.88
C LEU A 186 5.20 31.46 -11.16
N TRP A 187 5.53 30.18 -11.13
CA TRP A 187 6.77 29.67 -10.55
C TRP A 187 7.75 29.37 -11.69
N LYS A 188 9.06 29.60 -11.48
CA LYS A 188 10.09 29.53 -12.56
C LYS A 188 10.08 28.22 -13.36
N ASN A 189 9.74 27.11 -12.70
CA ASN A 189 9.74 25.78 -13.31
C ASN A 189 8.33 25.24 -13.63
N HIS A 190 7.33 26.11 -13.70
CA HIS A 190 5.94 25.73 -13.94
C HIS A 190 5.38 26.44 -15.17
N SER A 191 4.47 25.77 -15.86
CA SER A 191 3.72 26.40 -16.95
C SER A 191 2.65 27.35 -16.40
N SER A 192 2.14 28.26 -17.24
CA SER A 192 1.07 29.19 -16.86
C SER A 192 -0.24 28.51 -16.41
N GLU A 193 -0.43 27.25 -16.79
CA GLU A 193 -1.55 26.40 -16.37
C GLU A 193 -1.35 25.82 -14.96
N GLU A 194 -0.11 25.64 -14.53
CA GLU A 194 0.28 25.11 -13.22
C GLU A 194 0.44 26.19 -12.14
N ALA A 195 0.26 27.46 -12.52
CA ALA A 195 0.33 28.59 -11.60
C ALA A 195 -0.72 28.48 -10.47
N THR A 196 -0.27 28.70 -9.23
CA THR A 196 -1.08 28.56 -8.01
C THR A 196 -1.67 29.89 -7.54
N TRP A 197 -2.72 29.83 -6.72
CA TRP A 197 -3.33 31.01 -6.10
C TRP A 197 -2.87 31.12 -4.65
N GLU A 198 -2.05 32.14 -4.36
CA GLU A 198 -1.54 32.42 -3.02
C GLU A 198 -2.17 33.69 -2.44
N THR A 199 -2.08 33.87 -1.12
CA THR A 199 -2.54 35.09 -0.46
C THR A 199 -1.58 36.25 -0.72
N GLU A 200 -2.13 37.44 -1.00
CA GLU A 200 -1.32 38.61 -1.31
C GLU A 200 -0.38 38.99 -0.14
N GLU A 201 -0.86 38.87 1.09
CA GLU A 201 -0.08 39.16 2.30
C GLU A 201 1.15 38.25 2.43
N HIS A 202 0.99 36.94 2.18
CA HIS A 202 2.08 35.97 2.23
C HIS A 202 3.14 36.29 1.17
N MET A 203 2.70 36.53 -0.07
CA MET A 203 3.60 36.84 -1.18
C MET A 203 4.33 38.18 -0.98
N ARG A 204 3.66 39.20 -0.42
CA ARG A 204 4.31 40.48 -0.10
C ARG A 204 5.35 40.35 1.00
N SER A 205 5.11 39.49 2.00
CA SER A 205 6.05 39.26 3.10
C SER A 205 7.29 38.48 2.65
N GLN A 206 7.13 37.46 1.82
CA GLN A 206 8.23 36.59 1.39
C GLN A 206 8.96 37.13 0.14
N TYR A 207 8.22 37.72 -0.80
CA TYR A 207 8.72 38.12 -2.11
C TYR A 207 8.26 39.54 -2.50
N PRO A 208 8.64 40.58 -1.73
CA PRO A 208 8.20 41.96 -1.96
C PRO A 208 8.59 42.48 -3.36
N HIS A 209 9.74 42.06 -3.87
CA HIS A 209 10.28 42.48 -5.17
C HIS A 209 9.37 42.15 -6.38
N LEU A 210 8.46 41.17 -6.25
CA LEU A 210 7.50 40.82 -7.30
C LEU A 210 6.44 41.89 -7.50
N PHE A 211 6.17 42.71 -6.48
CA PHE A 211 5.15 43.75 -6.51
C PHE A 211 5.70 45.09 -7.01
N ASP A 212 7.02 45.29 -7.00
CA ASP A 212 7.68 46.54 -7.40
C ASP A 212 7.82 46.67 -8.92
N ARG A 213 7.94 45.54 -9.64
CA ARG A 213 8.18 45.51 -11.10
C ARG A 213 6.92 45.70 -11.94
N THR A 214 5.74 45.56 -11.36
CA THR A 214 4.49 45.47 -12.12
C THR A 214 3.65 46.73 -11.93
N GLY A 215 3.75 47.66 -12.87
CA GLY A 215 2.70 48.66 -13.14
C GLY A 215 1.42 48.03 -13.72
N ILE A 216 1.05 46.84 -13.24
CA ILE A 216 -0.10 46.08 -13.72
C ILE A 216 -1.35 46.68 -13.09
N LYS A 217 -2.11 47.42 -13.90
CA LYS A 217 -3.49 47.81 -13.58
C LYS A 217 -4.36 46.55 -13.61
N PHE A 218 -4.57 45.95 -12.45
CA PHE A 218 -5.51 44.83 -12.29
C PHE A 218 -6.93 45.34 -12.58
N ARG A 219 -7.41 45.12 -13.80
CA ARG A 219 -8.82 45.35 -14.15
C ARG A 219 -9.64 44.24 -13.49
N GLY A 220 -10.21 44.54 -12.33
CA GLY A 220 -11.17 43.66 -11.67
C GLY A 220 -12.34 43.36 -12.61
N ARG A 221 -12.39 42.16 -13.16
CA ARG A 221 -13.64 41.59 -13.68
C ARG A 221 -14.43 41.08 -12.48
N ASN A 222 -15.32 41.93 -11.97
CA ASN A 222 -16.36 41.49 -11.05
C ASN A 222 -17.30 40.57 -11.83
N PHE A 223 -17.24 39.28 -11.56
CA PHE A 223 -18.32 38.36 -11.92
C PHE A 223 -19.35 38.43 -10.79
N TYR A 224 -20.51 39.00 -11.11
CA TYR A 224 -21.70 39.00 -10.25
C TYR A 224 -22.32 37.61 -10.20
#